data_AF-A0A178FL81-F1
#
_entry.id   AF-A0A178FL81-F1
#
_cell.length_a   1.000
_cell.length_b   1.000
_cell.length_c   1.000
_cell.angle_alpha   90.00
_cell.angle_beta   90.00
_cell.angle_gamma   90.00
#
_symmetry.space_group_name_H-M   'P 1'
#
loop_
_entity.id
_entity.type
_entity.pdbx_description
1 polymer ?
#
loop_
_entity_poly.entity_id
_entity_poly.type
_entity_poly.pdbx_seq_one_letter_code
_entity_poly.pdbx_strand_id
1 'polypeptide(L)'
;MANEQSAAWPIADEALTTELLDLVQQASHYRQLKKGANEATKTLNRGTSELVILAADTSPLAILLHLPLLCEDKNTPYVYVPSKVALGRACGVSRSVISASITTNEASDLQAQILNIRQKVERLMI
;
A
#
# COMPACT_ATOMS: atom_id res chain seq x y z
N MET A 1 -14.47 24.02 -4.98
CA MET A 1 -13.52 23.55 -3.95
C MET A 1 -12.32 23.08 -4.74
N ALA A 2 -11.23 23.85 -4.67
CA ALA A 2 -10.11 23.70 -5.59
C ALA A 2 -9.56 22.29 -5.50
N ASN A 3 -9.40 21.70 -6.68
CA ASN A 3 -8.72 20.44 -6.93
C ASN A 3 -7.25 20.59 -6.50
N GLU A 4 -6.97 20.50 -5.20
CA GLU A 4 -5.62 20.21 -4.72
C GLU A 4 -5.35 18.77 -5.16
N GLN A 5 -4.75 18.62 -6.33
CA GLN A 5 -4.02 17.43 -6.71
C GLN A 5 -2.86 17.31 -5.69
N SER A 6 -3.19 16.86 -4.48
CA SER A 6 -2.23 16.52 -3.45
C SER A 6 -1.31 15.48 -4.06
N ALA A 7 0.00 15.54 -3.79
CA ALA A 7 0.96 14.58 -4.36
C ALA A 7 0.67 13.10 -4.00
N ALA A 8 -0.33 12.86 -3.14
CA ALA A 8 -0.96 11.58 -2.92
C ALA A 8 -2.02 11.29 -4.00
N TRP A 9 -1.61 10.63 -5.08
CA TRP A 9 -2.50 10.06 -6.10
C TRP A 9 -1.92 8.72 -6.56
N PRO A 10 -2.72 7.68 -6.82
CA PRO A 10 -4.18 7.60 -6.67
C PRO A 10 -4.63 7.32 -5.23
N ILE A 11 -5.72 7.95 -4.80
CA ILE A 11 -6.35 7.72 -3.49
C ILE A 11 -7.50 6.72 -3.63
N ALA A 12 -7.54 5.71 -2.75
CA ALA A 12 -8.64 4.76 -2.66
C ALA A 12 -9.93 5.42 -2.14
N ASP A 13 -11.07 5.02 -2.70
CA ASP A 13 -12.38 5.36 -2.12
C ASP A 13 -12.61 4.62 -0.79
N GLU A 14 -13.71 4.91 -0.11
CA GLU A 14 -13.99 4.33 1.22
C GLU A 14 -14.16 2.80 1.18
N ALA A 15 -14.81 2.29 0.13
CA ALA A 15 -15.01 0.86 -0.07
C ALA A 15 -13.67 0.13 -0.29
N LEU A 16 -12.85 0.61 -1.24
CA LEU A 16 -11.53 0.02 -1.50
C LEU A 16 -10.59 0.22 -0.32
N THR A 17 -10.66 1.35 0.40
CA THR A 17 -9.86 1.57 1.61
C THR A 17 -10.14 0.48 2.66
N THR A 18 -11.41 0.15 2.88
CA THR A 18 -11.78 -0.91 3.83
C THR A 18 -11.23 -2.26 3.39
N GLU A 19 -11.43 -2.63 2.12
CA GLU A 19 -10.89 -3.87 1.55
C GLU A 19 -9.35 -3.94 1.64
N LEU A 20 -8.65 -2.83 1.40
CA LEU A 20 -7.20 -2.73 1.50
C LEU A 20 -6.72 -2.94 2.94
N LEU A 21 -7.38 -2.31 3.91
CA LEU A 21 -7.02 -2.45 5.33
C LEU A 21 -7.27 -3.87 5.84
N ASP A 22 -8.37 -4.50 5.43
CA ASP A 22 -8.67 -5.89 5.74
C ASP A 22 -7.63 -6.84 5.13
N LEU A 23 -7.24 -6.62 3.86
CA LEU A 23 -6.18 -7.39 3.22
C LEU A 23 -4.83 -7.20 3.94
N VAL A 24 -4.48 -5.96 4.32
CA VAL A 24 -3.25 -5.68 5.07
C VAL A 24 -3.25 -6.41 6.41
N GLN A 25 -4.39 -6.45 7.10
CA GLN A 25 -4.53 -7.16 8.37
C GLN A 25 -4.33 -8.67 8.18
N GLN A 26 -4.95 -9.26 7.17
CA GLN A 26 -4.75 -10.66 6.83
C GLN A 26 -3.28 -10.94 6.46
N ALA A 27 -2.69 -10.16 5.56
CA ALA A 27 -1.29 -10.30 5.17
C ALA A 27 -0.32 -10.17 6.36
N SER A 28 -0.64 -9.34 7.36
CA SER A 28 0.14 -9.25 8.61
C SER A 28 0.09 -10.56 9.41
N HIS A 29 -1.07 -11.21 9.52
CA HIS A 29 -1.19 -12.52 10.19
C HIS A 29 -0.44 -13.63 9.45
N TYR A 30 -0.49 -13.63 8.13
CA TYR A 30 0.22 -14.58 7.26
C TYR A 30 1.73 -14.27 7.13
N ARG A 31 2.23 -13.23 7.82
CA ARG A 31 3.63 -12.75 7.73
C ARG A 31 4.07 -12.40 6.29
N GLN A 32 3.11 -12.04 5.44
CA GLN A 32 3.28 -11.66 4.04
C GLN A 32 3.24 -10.12 3.87
N LEU A 33 3.64 -9.39 4.92
CA LEU A 33 3.57 -7.93 4.97
C LEU A 33 4.89 -7.35 5.49
N LYS A 34 5.39 -6.33 4.79
CA LYS A 34 6.50 -5.48 5.20
C LYS A 34 5.99 -4.08 5.51
N LYS A 35 6.49 -3.49 6.60
CA LYS A 35 5.93 -2.27 7.21
C LYS A 35 6.99 -1.17 7.22
N GLY A 36 6.62 0.03 6.79
CA GLY A 36 7.48 1.20 6.72
C GLY A 36 8.15 1.39 5.36
N ALA A 37 8.51 2.66 5.07
CA ALA A 37 9.04 3.07 3.78
C ALA A 37 10.32 2.30 3.39
N ASN A 38 11.30 2.18 4.31
CA ASN A 38 12.55 1.48 4.03
C ASN A 38 12.35 0.00 3.68
N GLU A 39 11.38 -0.67 4.31
CA GLU A 39 11.10 -2.08 4.02
C GLU A 39 10.34 -2.23 2.69
N ALA A 40 9.43 -1.32 2.37
CA ALA A 40 8.80 -1.27 1.05
C ALA A 40 9.83 -1.04 -0.08
N THR A 41 10.80 -0.14 0.13
CA THR A 41 11.91 0.06 -0.83
C THR A 41 12.73 -1.22 -1.03
N LYS A 42 12.96 -2.01 0.02
CA LYS A 42 13.67 -3.29 -0.09
C LYS A 42 12.87 -4.34 -0.88
N THR A 43 11.56 -4.46 -0.65
CA THR A 43 10.72 -5.45 -1.36
C THR A 43 10.59 -5.11 -2.84
N LEU A 44 10.42 -3.82 -3.17
CA LEU A 44 10.40 -3.33 -4.55
C LEU A 44 11.73 -3.62 -5.27
N ASN A 45 12.87 -3.31 -4.63
CA ASN A 45 14.18 -3.59 -5.23
C ASN A 45 14.46 -5.08 -5.42
N ARG A 46 13.90 -5.94 -4.56
CA ARG A 46 14.00 -7.40 -4.66
C ARG A 46 12.98 -8.03 -5.63
N GLY A 47 12.02 -7.26 -6.13
CA GLY A 47 10.95 -7.77 -7.00
C GLY A 47 9.99 -8.73 -6.30
N THR A 48 9.85 -8.61 -4.97
CA THR A 48 8.97 -9.48 -4.17
C THR A 48 7.72 -8.75 -3.68
N SER A 49 7.43 -7.55 -4.19
CA SER A 49 6.28 -6.74 -3.79
C SER A 49 5.15 -6.91 -4.79
N GLU A 50 3.96 -7.26 -4.31
CA GLU A 50 2.75 -7.39 -5.13
C GLU A 50 1.94 -6.09 -5.17
N LEU A 51 1.91 -5.38 -4.04
CA LEU A 51 1.12 -4.17 -3.84
C LEU A 51 1.76 -3.30 -2.77
N VAL A 52 1.81 -2.00 -3.00
CA VAL A 52 2.27 -1.01 -2.02
C VAL A 52 1.11 -0.11 -1.57
N ILE A 53 0.91 0.00 -0.27
CA ILE A 53 -0.09 0.89 0.34
C ILE A 53 0.65 2.05 1.00
N LEU A 54 0.24 3.28 0.72
CA LEU A 54 0.82 4.53 1.20
C LEU A 54 -0.21 5.32 2.00
N ALA A 55 0.20 6.09 3.00
CA ALA A 55 -0.72 6.93 3.76
C ALA A 55 -0.68 8.40 3.30
N ALA A 56 -1.84 8.94 2.91
CA ALA A 56 -1.98 10.30 2.40
C ALA A 56 -1.80 11.39 3.48
N ASP A 57 -2.16 11.12 4.73
CA ASP A 57 -2.00 12.02 5.89
C ASP A 57 -0.57 12.02 6.48
N THR A 58 0.41 11.57 5.69
CA THR A 58 1.82 11.61 6.07
C THR A 58 2.33 13.05 6.02
N SER A 59 2.91 13.51 7.13
CA SER A 59 3.49 14.85 7.23
C SER A 59 4.93 14.75 7.72
N PRO A 60 5.92 15.19 6.92
CA PRO A 60 5.80 15.68 5.54
C PRO A 60 5.62 14.54 4.51
N LEU A 61 4.74 14.75 3.51
CA LEU A 61 4.47 13.77 2.44
C LEU A 61 5.70 13.46 1.59
N ALA A 62 6.65 14.40 1.51
CA ALA A 62 7.92 14.27 0.79
C ALA A 62 8.72 13.01 1.16
N ILE A 63 8.54 12.47 2.38
CA ILE A 63 9.22 11.25 2.83
C ILE A 63 8.78 10.02 2.01
N LEU A 64 7.55 10.01 1.47
CA LEU A 64 7.00 8.87 0.71
C LEU A 64 7.15 9.00 -0.81
N LEU A 65 7.46 10.19 -1.34
CA LEU A 65 7.40 10.45 -2.79
C LEU A 65 8.36 9.60 -3.63
N HIS A 66 9.40 9.03 -3.03
CA HIS A 66 10.30 8.09 -3.72
C HIS A 66 9.67 6.72 -4.01
N LEU A 67 8.63 6.32 -3.26
CA LEU A 67 7.99 5.01 -3.42
C LEU A 67 7.13 4.91 -4.68
N PRO A 68 6.24 5.88 -5.01
CA PRO A 68 5.52 5.89 -6.29
C PRO A 68 6.43 5.74 -7.50
N LEU A 69 7.52 6.52 -7.59
CA LEU A 69 8.47 6.45 -8.70
C LEU A 69 9.09 5.04 -8.80
N LEU A 70 9.50 4.46 -7.67
CA LEU A 70 10.07 3.12 -7.64
C LEU A 70 9.02 2.04 -8.00
N CYS A 71 7.76 2.25 -7.63
CA CYS A 71 6.65 1.37 -7.98
C CYS A 71 6.41 1.37 -9.50
N GLU A 72 6.43 2.55 -10.14
CA GLU A 72 6.33 2.70 -11.59
C GLU A 72 7.50 2.01 -12.32
N ASP A 73 8.74 2.24 -11.88
CA ASP A 73 9.94 1.58 -12.45
C ASP A 73 9.89 0.05 -12.34
N LYS A 74 9.27 -0.47 -11.28
CA LYS A 74 9.13 -1.92 -11.01
C LYS A 74 7.81 -2.49 -11.48
N ASN A 75 6.97 -1.70 -12.13
CA ASN A 75 5.62 -2.09 -12.56
C ASN A 75 4.80 -2.74 -11.42
N THR A 76 4.97 -2.23 -10.20
CA THR A 76 4.25 -2.67 -9.00
C THR A 76 3.16 -1.65 -8.69
N PRO A 77 1.89 -2.05 -8.55
CA PRO A 77 0.83 -1.11 -8.24
C PRO A 77 0.96 -0.55 -6.82
N TYR A 78 0.53 0.70 -6.66
CA TYR A 78 0.52 1.42 -5.40
C TYR A 78 -0.78 2.20 -5.20
N VAL A 79 -1.17 2.42 -3.95
CA VAL A 79 -2.40 3.18 -3.65
C VAL A 79 -2.27 3.94 -2.34
N TYR A 80 -2.87 5.12 -2.29
CA TYR A 80 -2.95 5.91 -1.08
C TYR A 80 -4.23 5.60 -0.30
N VAL A 81 -4.08 5.30 0.99
CA VAL A 81 -5.17 5.29 1.97
C VAL A 81 -5.18 6.60 2.77
N PRO A 82 -6.35 7.07 3.22
CA PRO A 82 -6.47 8.39 3.85
C PRO A 82 -5.72 8.51 5.19
N SER A 83 -5.55 7.42 5.96
CA SER A 83 -4.98 7.49 7.32
C SER A 83 -3.87 6.49 7.62
N LYS A 84 -2.71 7.01 8.05
CA LYS A 84 -1.57 6.25 8.61
C LYS A 84 -1.87 5.56 9.93
N VAL A 85 -2.85 6.06 10.68
CA VAL A 85 -3.29 5.45 11.95
C VAL A 85 -4.11 4.20 11.65
N ALA A 86 -5.03 4.28 10.70
CA ALA A 86 -5.79 3.12 10.24
C ALA A 86 -4.86 2.06 9.63
N LEU A 87 -3.91 2.46 8.79
CA LEU A 87 -2.89 1.57 8.23
C LEU A 87 -2.03 0.90 9.31
N GLY A 88 -1.61 1.65 10.34
CA GLY A 88 -0.88 1.10 11.48
C GLY A 88 -1.67 0.03 12.25
N ARG A 89 -2.96 0.28 12.49
CA ARG A 89 -3.85 -0.69 13.13
C ARG A 89 -4.02 -1.96 12.29
N ALA A 90 -4.24 -1.82 10.98
CA ALA A 90 -4.31 -2.96 10.06
C ALA A 90 -3.00 -3.75 10.05
N CYS A 91 -1.86 -3.07 10.13
CA CYS A 91 -0.56 -3.71 10.28
C CYS A 91 -0.34 -4.38 11.66
N GLY A 92 -1.30 -4.34 12.58
CA GLY A 92 -1.17 -4.92 13.92
C GLY A 92 -0.13 -4.22 14.80
N VAL A 93 0.11 -2.92 14.59
CA VAL A 93 1.05 -2.12 15.40
C VAL A 93 0.33 -0.93 16.04
N SER A 94 0.80 -0.52 17.23
CA SER A 94 0.25 0.63 17.96
C SER A 94 0.68 1.98 17.40
N ARG A 95 1.75 2.00 16.59
CA ARG A 95 2.31 3.21 15.97
C ARG A 95 1.74 3.41 14.57
N SER A 96 1.66 4.66 14.14
CA SER A 96 1.31 5.00 12.75
C SER A 96 2.28 4.36 11.76
N VAL A 97 1.74 3.86 10.65
CA VAL A 97 2.51 3.29 9.54
C VAL A 97 2.22 4.12 8.31
N ILE A 98 3.27 4.60 7.66
CA ILE A 98 3.16 5.49 6.49
C ILE A 98 3.21 4.73 5.15
N SER A 99 3.72 3.50 5.17
CA SER A 99 3.82 2.63 3.99
C SER A 99 3.78 1.17 4.42
N ALA A 100 3.15 0.33 3.62
CA ALA A 100 3.18 -1.12 3.76
C ALA A 100 3.32 -1.78 2.37
N SER A 101 4.05 -2.88 2.29
CA SER A 101 4.24 -3.67 1.06
C SER A 101 3.78 -5.09 1.34
N ILE A 102 2.81 -5.56 0.55
CA ILE A 102 2.37 -6.95 0.54
C ILE A 102 3.35 -7.71 -0.35
N THR A 103 3.93 -8.79 0.18
CA THR A 103 4.94 -9.56 -0.56
C THR A 103 4.34 -10.73 -1.32
N THR A 104 5.02 -11.22 -2.33
CA THR A 104 4.63 -12.45 -3.05
C THR A 104 4.76 -13.67 -2.15
N ASN A 105 3.77 -14.56 -2.19
CA ASN A 105 3.83 -15.91 -1.64
C ASN A 105 2.84 -16.80 -2.41
N GLU A 106 3.37 -17.68 -3.27
CA GLU A 106 2.56 -18.54 -4.15
C GLU A 106 1.76 -19.61 -3.40
N ALA A 107 2.17 -19.95 -2.18
CA ALA A 107 1.45 -20.92 -1.34
C ALA A 107 0.41 -20.26 -0.43
N SER A 108 0.14 -18.95 -0.62
CA SER A 108 -0.76 -18.20 0.25
C SER A 108 -2.19 -18.25 -0.24
N ASP A 109 -3.12 -18.56 0.67
CA ASP A 109 -4.55 -18.49 0.41
C ASP A 109 -5.01 -17.07 0.03
N LEU A 110 -4.21 -16.04 0.34
CA LEU A 110 -4.49 -14.64 0.01
C LEU A 110 -4.25 -14.29 -1.46
N GLN A 111 -3.63 -15.16 -2.26
CA GLN A 111 -3.20 -14.84 -3.62
C GLN A 111 -4.37 -14.35 -4.51
N ALA A 112 -5.53 -14.99 -4.43
CA ALA A 112 -6.71 -14.59 -5.20
C ALA A 112 -7.23 -13.20 -4.78
N GLN A 113 -7.22 -12.90 -3.48
CA GLN A 113 -7.65 -11.60 -2.94
C GLN A 113 -6.66 -10.50 -3.32
N ILE A 114 -5.36 -10.76 -3.21
CA ILE A 114 -4.29 -9.84 -3.63
C ILE A 114 -4.46 -9.51 -5.11
N LEU A 115 -4.66 -10.51 -5.98
CA LEU A 115 -4.85 -10.30 -7.41
C LEU A 115 -6.08 -9.44 -7.73
N ASN A 116 -7.19 -9.66 -7.03
CA ASN A 116 -8.41 -8.88 -7.22
C ASN A 116 -8.20 -7.41 -6.84
N ILE A 117 -7.63 -7.16 -5.65
CA ILE A 117 -7.33 -5.80 -5.19
C ILE A 117 -6.31 -5.13 -6.12
N ARG A 118 -5.31 -5.87 -6.60
CA ARG A 118 -4.33 -5.38 -7.58
C ARG A 118 -5.00 -4.84 -8.83
N GLN A 119 -5.95 -5.58 -9.40
CA GLN A 119 -6.72 -5.15 -10.56
C GLN A 119 -7.60 -3.93 -10.27
N LYS A 120 -8.19 -3.82 -9.08
CA LYS A 120 -8.95 -2.63 -8.67
C LYS A 120 -8.06 -1.40 -8.59
N VAL A 121 -6.85 -1.55 -8.03
CA VAL A 121 -5.86 -0.47 -7.91
C VAL A 121 -5.33 -0.04 -9.28
N GLU A 122 -5.01 -0.99 -10.17
CA GLU A 122 -4.57 -0.68 -11.54
C GLU A 122 -5.62 0.13 -12.31
N ARG A 123 -6.91 -0.11 -12.08
CA ARG A 123 -8.00 0.69 -12.68
C ARG A 123 -8.08 2.12 -12.16
N LEU A 124 -7.54 2.41 -10.98
CA LEU A 124 -7.48 3.77 -10.43
C LEU A 124 -6.32 4.59 -11.01
N MET A 125 -5.34 3.93 -11.65
CA MET A 125 -4.16 4.57 -12.25
C MET A 125 -4.36 4.98 -13.71
N ILE A 126 -5.53 4.71 -14.29
CA ILE A 126 -5.92 5.10 -15.65
C ILE A 126 -6.72 6.39 -15.59
#